data_AF-A0A1Y3QN63-F1
#
_entry.id   AF-A0A1Y3QN63-F1
#
_cell.length_a   1.000
_cell.length_b   1.000
_cell.length_c   1.000
_cell.angle_alpha   90.00
_cell.angle_beta   90.00
_cell.angle_gamma   90.00
#
_symmetry.space_group_name_H-M   'P 1'
#
loop_
_entity.id
_entity.type
_entity.pdbx_description
1 polymer ?
#
loop_
_entity_poly.entity_id
_entity_poly.type
_entity_poly.pdbx_seq_one_letter_code
_entity_poly.pdbx_strand_id
1 'polypeptide(L)'
;MSGSGRPETGVPAGIRWDERGLVPAVVQDDLSKEVLMLAYMNEEALRRSLETGETWFWSRSRGELWHKGATSGNTQRIVSIRYDCDGDALLVRVRPNGPACHTGTYSCFTHPAEAGAEGGSAEPDGTAGAEEVPDRYAPLGRLEEIIARRHAERPEGSYTTYLFEKGLDKILKKVGEETSEVIIAAKNPGTAELRSETADLLYHLLVLMRERGLSLDEVLGELDRRHGPAASDRPRPSDRPGKKRTEQKTPESR
;
A
#
# COMPACT_ATOMS: atom_id res chain seq x y z
N MET A 1 4.76 40.16 -17.30
CA MET A 1 5.37 39.99 -15.96
C MET A 1 4.27 40.04 -14.92
N SER A 2 4.40 39.18 -13.90
CA SER A 2 3.67 39.20 -12.62
C SER A 2 2.24 38.65 -12.68
N GLY A 3 1.87 37.56 -12.00
CA GLY A 3 2.59 36.64 -11.11
C GLY A 3 1.56 35.63 -10.59
N SER A 4 1.78 34.34 -10.85
CA SER A 4 0.99 33.26 -10.24
C SER A 4 1.47 33.10 -8.80
N GLY A 5 0.79 33.74 -7.85
CA GLY A 5 1.09 33.60 -6.43
C GLY A 5 0.99 32.14 -6.02
N ARG A 6 2.11 31.56 -5.55
CA ARG A 6 2.05 30.38 -4.68
C ARG A 6 1.15 30.73 -3.48
N PRO A 7 0.25 29.85 -3.02
CA PRO A 7 -0.44 30.10 -1.75
C PRO A 7 0.60 30.35 -0.66
N GLU A 8 0.34 31.33 0.20
CA GLU A 8 1.22 31.65 1.33
C GLU A 8 1.50 30.36 2.12
N THR A 9 2.77 29.98 2.19
CA THR A 9 3.26 28.79 2.89
C THR A 9 3.24 29.04 4.40
N GLY A 10 2.04 29.20 4.94
CA GLY A 10 1.80 29.37 6.37
C GLY A 10 1.50 28.04 7.05
N VAL A 11 1.86 27.94 8.33
CA VAL A 11 1.43 26.82 9.16
C VAL A 11 -0.10 26.89 9.35
N PRO A 12 -0.86 25.80 9.15
CA PRO A 12 -2.31 25.84 9.31
C PRO A 12 -2.74 26.24 10.74
N ALA A 13 -3.69 27.17 10.84
CA ALA A 13 -4.20 27.65 12.13
C ALA A 13 -4.96 26.59 12.96
N GLY A 14 -5.32 25.45 12.35
CA GLY A 14 -6.03 24.36 13.03
C GLY A 14 -5.14 23.45 13.89
N ILE A 15 -3.83 23.65 13.88
CA ILE A 15 -2.89 22.84 14.65
C ILE A 15 -2.85 23.30 16.10
N ARG A 16 -2.98 22.35 17.02
CA ARG A 16 -2.87 22.57 18.46
C ARG A 16 -1.50 22.13 18.92
N TRP A 17 -0.76 23.08 19.48
CA TRP A 17 0.53 22.84 20.09
C TRP A 17 0.35 22.47 21.56
N ASP A 18 1.19 21.56 22.05
CA ASP A 18 1.28 21.26 23.48
C ASP A 18 1.86 22.46 24.27
N GLU A 19 1.93 22.32 25.60
CA GLU A 19 2.48 23.35 26.49
C GLU A 19 3.94 23.73 26.19
N ARG A 20 4.66 22.89 25.43
CA ARG A 20 6.05 23.10 25.02
C ARG A 20 6.15 23.68 23.60
N GLY A 21 5.03 24.00 22.96
CA GLY A 21 4.98 24.48 21.59
C GLY A 21 5.26 23.39 20.55
N LEU A 22 4.97 22.12 20.88
CA LEU A 22 5.25 20.96 20.04
C LEU A 22 3.97 20.23 19.60
N VAL A 23 4.03 19.58 18.45
CA VAL A 23 3.02 18.65 17.95
C VAL A 23 3.67 17.31 17.58
N PRO A 24 3.15 16.16 18.01
CA PRO A 24 3.60 14.85 17.53
C PRO A 24 3.33 14.71 16.02
N ALA A 25 4.30 14.13 15.32
CA ALA A 25 4.25 13.84 13.90
C ALA A 25 4.56 12.35 13.67
N VAL A 26 3.53 11.59 13.30
CA VAL A 26 3.63 10.21 12.84
C VAL A 26 4.06 10.23 11.39
N VAL A 27 5.22 9.65 11.11
CA VAL A 27 5.78 9.55 9.76
C VAL A 27 5.45 8.18 9.19
N GLN A 28 4.79 8.14 8.04
CA GLN A 28 4.38 6.90 7.36
C GLN A 28 4.95 6.87 5.95
N ASP A 29 5.44 5.72 5.49
CA ASP A 29 5.79 5.54 4.09
C ASP A 29 4.54 5.62 3.22
N ASP A 30 4.61 6.48 2.21
CA ASP A 30 3.55 6.69 1.24
C ASP A 30 3.25 5.45 0.39
N LEU A 31 4.20 4.52 0.22
CA LEU A 31 4.02 3.31 -0.57
C LEU A 31 3.60 2.12 0.29
N SER A 32 4.51 1.62 1.14
CA SER A 32 4.27 0.42 1.97
C SER A 32 3.17 0.62 3.02
N LYS A 33 2.91 1.89 3.39
CA LYS A 33 2.08 2.31 4.54
C LYS A 33 2.67 1.94 5.90
N GLU A 34 3.92 1.50 5.93
CA GLU A 34 4.62 1.25 7.19
C GLU A 34 4.80 2.55 7.98
N VAL A 35 4.55 2.49 9.29
CA VAL A 35 4.83 3.63 10.17
C VAL A 35 6.33 3.65 10.43
N LEU A 36 7.02 4.68 9.96
CA LEU A 36 8.48 4.76 9.96
C LEU A 36 9.02 5.24 11.30
N MET A 37 8.44 6.31 11.86
CA MET A 37 8.89 6.92 13.11
C MET A 37 7.82 7.87 13.68
N LEU A 38 7.94 8.17 14.96
CA LEU A 38 7.29 9.32 15.59
C LEU A 38 8.35 10.34 15.99
N ALA A 39 8.14 11.60 15.64
CA ALA A 39 8.94 12.72 16.10
C ALA A 39 8.03 13.90 16.47
N TYR A 40 8.61 15.00 16.91
CA TYR A 40 7.89 16.21 17.28
C TYR A 40 8.29 17.34 16.36
N MET A 41 7.35 18.21 16.01
CA MET A 41 7.61 19.45 15.29
C MET A 41 7.21 20.62 16.19
N ASN A 42 8.02 21.69 16.21
CA ASN A 42 7.53 23.01 16.60
C ASN A 42 7.04 23.77 15.35
N GLU A 43 6.53 24.98 15.53
CA GLU A 43 6.02 25.81 14.42
C GLU A 43 7.07 26.00 13.32
N GLU A 44 8.33 26.28 13.69
CA GLU A 44 9.43 26.46 12.75
C GLU A 44 9.75 25.17 11.96
N ALA A 45 9.77 24.01 12.63
CA ALA A 45 9.99 22.72 11.98
C ALA A 45 8.90 22.39 10.97
N LEU A 46 7.64 22.65 11.31
CA LEU A 46 6.53 22.44 10.38
C LEU A 46 6.59 23.42 9.20
N ARG A 47 6.86 24.69 9.46
CA ARG A 47 7.03 25.71 8.42
C ARG A 47 8.12 25.30 7.42
N ARG A 48 9.30 24.91 7.92
CA ARG A 48 10.40 24.40 7.10
C ARG A 48 9.99 23.16 6.30
N SER A 49 9.26 22.24 6.92
CA SER A 49 8.77 21.03 6.25
C SER A 49 7.85 21.36 5.06
N LEU A 50 6.93 22.32 5.24
CA LEU A 50 6.05 22.80 4.18
C LEU A 50 6.81 23.53 3.06
N GLU A 51 7.84 24.28 3.42
CA GLU A 51 8.66 25.05 2.47
C GLU A 51 9.61 24.18 1.65
N THR A 52 10.31 23.23 2.28
CA THR A 52 11.33 22.41 1.61
C THR A 52 10.75 21.14 0.99
N GLY A 53 9.56 20.70 1.42
CA GLY A 53 8.99 19.42 1.01
C GLY A 53 9.75 18.22 1.56
N GLU A 54 10.54 18.40 2.63
CA GLU A 54 11.28 17.35 3.33
C GLU A 54 11.04 17.47 4.84
N THR A 55 11.17 16.39 5.60
CA THR A 55 10.84 16.42 7.03
C THR A 55 11.89 17.14 7.88
N TRP A 56 11.41 18.14 8.62
CA TRP A 56 12.13 18.82 9.69
C TRP A 56 11.43 18.57 11.01
N PHE A 57 12.21 18.34 12.07
CA PHE A 57 11.71 18.01 13.40
C PHE A 57 12.38 18.88 14.46
N TRP A 58 11.76 18.94 15.63
CA TRP A 58 12.34 19.50 16.83
C TRP A 58 12.85 18.37 17.74
N SER A 59 14.15 18.37 18.04
CA SER A 59 14.74 17.41 18.96
C SER A 59 14.44 17.82 20.40
N ARG A 60 13.54 17.10 21.08
CA ARG A 60 13.18 17.38 22.48
C ARG A 60 14.35 17.29 23.45
N SER A 61 15.33 16.43 23.18
CA SER A 61 16.51 16.23 24.02
C SER A 61 17.60 17.26 23.77
N ARG A 62 17.79 17.68 22.51
CA ARG A 62 18.84 18.65 22.12
C ARG A 62 18.35 20.10 22.12
N GLY A 63 17.04 20.33 22.14
CA GLY A 63 16.45 21.66 22.07
C GLY A 63 16.78 22.39 20.76
N GLU A 64 16.87 21.64 19.65
CA GLU A 64 17.28 22.18 18.36
C GLU A 64 16.43 21.64 17.20
N LEU A 65 16.41 22.43 16.12
CA LEU A 65 15.82 22.06 14.85
C LEU A 65 16.70 21.04 14.12
N TRP A 66 16.10 20.00 13.54
CA TRP A 66 16.78 18.90 12.88
C TRP A 66 16.13 18.54 11.54
N HIS A 67 16.92 18.59 10.47
CA HIS A 67 16.54 18.06 9.15
C HIS A 67 16.82 16.57 9.07
N LYS A 68 15.79 15.76 8.85
CA LYS A 68 15.93 14.30 8.83
C LYS A 68 16.80 13.88 7.65
N GLY A 69 17.87 13.15 7.96
CA GLY A 69 18.80 12.66 6.95
C GLY A 69 19.88 13.65 6.52
N ALA A 70 19.96 14.85 7.11
CA ALA A 70 20.99 15.85 6.77
C ALA A 70 22.42 15.30 6.88
N THR A 71 22.68 14.44 7.87
CA THR A 71 23.99 13.82 8.07
C THR A 71 24.13 12.48 7.36
N SER A 72 23.08 11.65 7.35
CA SER A 72 23.15 10.27 6.85
C SER A 72 22.79 10.11 5.36
N GLY A 73 22.19 11.12 4.74
CA GLY A 73 21.58 11.02 3.41
C GLY A 73 20.17 10.41 3.40
N ASN A 74 19.72 9.81 4.52
CA ASN A 74 18.41 9.17 4.64
C ASN A 74 17.27 10.19 4.86
N THR A 75 17.08 11.06 3.86
CA THR A 75 16.04 12.09 3.84
C THR A 75 14.66 11.49 3.63
N GLN A 76 13.63 12.29 3.88
CA GLN A 76 12.24 11.89 3.71
C GLN A 76 11.51 12.99 2.94
N ARG A 77 11.12 12.71 1.69
CA ARG A 77 10.36 13.65 0.87
C ARG A 77 8.89 13.58 1.25
N ILE A 78 8.29 14.71 1.60
CA ILE A 78 6.89 14.79 2.01
C ILE A 78 5.98 14.64 0.79
N VAL A 79 4.99 13.75 0.90
CA VAL A 79 3.90 13.58 -0.06
C VAL A 79 2.65 14.30 0.43
N SER A 80 2.33 14.20 1.73
CA SER A 80 1.20 14.93 2.33
C SER A 80 1.39 15.09 3.84
N ILE A 81 0.88 16.18 4.40
CA ILE A 81 0.70 16.37 5.84
C ILE A 81 -0.80 16.52 6.12
N ARG A 82 -1.30 15.80 7.12
CA ARG A 82 -2.66 15.95 7.65
C ARG A 82 -2.57 16.09 9.16
N TYR A 83 -3.46 16.89 9.75
CA TYR A 83 -3.70 16.88 11.19
C TYR A 83 -4.96 16.06 11.50
N ASP A 84 -5.08 15.55 12.71
CA ASP A 84 -6.24 14.77 13.16
C ASP A 84 -7.44 15.65 13.55
N CYS A 85 -8.46 15.06 14.19
CA CYS A 85 -9.77 15.71 14.35
C CYS A 85 -9.78 16.85 15.37
N ASP A 86 -8.94 16.79 16.39
CA ASP A 86 -8.69 17.85 17.37
C ASP A 86 -7.41 18.65 17.06
N GLY A 87 -6.59 18.20 16.11
CA GLY A 87 -5.49 18.95 15.53
C GLY A 87 -4.21 18.89 16.35
N ASP A 88 -4.13 18.00 17.33
CA ASP A 88 -2.98 17.84 18.21
C ASP A 88 -1.99 16.75 17.77
N ALA A 89 -2.24 16.10 16.61
CA ALA A 89 -1.27 15.23 15.98
C ALA A 89 -1.22 15.40 14.45
N LEU A 90 -0.03 15.16 13.89
CA LEU A 90 0.21 15.16 12.45
C LEU A 90 0.45 13.74 11.93
N LEU A 91 -0.14 13.43 10.78
CA LEU A 91 0.25 12.31 9.92
C LEU A 91 0.99 12.85 8.70
N VAL A 92 2.28 12.53 8.62
CA VAL A 92 3.19 12.94 7.55
C VAL A 92 3.49 11.73 6.67
N ARG A 93 2.91 11.68 5.47
CA ARG A 93 3.23 10.65 4.47
C ARG A 93 4.46 11.08 3.69
N VAL A 94 5.45 10.18 3.57
CA VAL A 94 6.74 10.47 2.94
C VAL A 94 7.20 9.39 1.98
N ARG A 95 8.10 9.74 1.05
CA ARG A 95 8.95 8.77 0.35
C ARG A 95 10.33 8.78 1.00
N PRO A 96 10.73 7.74 1.75
CA PRO A 96 12.03 7.69 2.42
C PRO A 96 13.17 7.41 1.43
N ASN A 97 14.31 8.07 1.60
CA ASN A 97 15.54 7.84 0.85
C ASN A 97 16.50 6.92 1.62
N GLY A 98 16.06 5.71 1.96
CA GLY A 98 16.79 4.76 2.82
C GLY A 98 16.19 4.62 4.23
N PRO A 99 16.90 3.96 5.16
CA PRO A 99 16.37 3.64 6.49
C PRO A 99 15.93 4.87 7.29
N ALA A 100 14.74 4.82 7.89
CA ALA A 100 14.27 5.91 8.75
C ALA A 100 15.00 5.93 10.09
N CYS A 101 15.34 4.76 10.64
CA CYS A 101 15.97 4.64 11.96
C CYS A 101 17.49 4.86 11.91
N HIS A 102 18.05 5.40 12.99
CA HIS A 102 19.49 5.58 13.14
C HIS A 102 20.25 4.27 13.38
N THR A 103 19.55 3.18 13.73
CA THR A 103 20.12 1.82 13.86
C THR A 103 20.26 1.11 12.51
N GLY A 104 19.83 1.74 11.41
CA GLY A 104 19.86 1.16 10.07
C GLY A 104 18.59 0.40 9.69
N THR A 105 17.60 0.27 10.59
CA THR A 105 16.32 -0.37 10.29
C THR A 105 15.38 0.55 9.52
N TYR A 106 14.51 -0.06 8.70
CA TYR A 106 13.55 0.68 7.87
C TYR A 106 12.59 1.54 8.71
N SER A 107 12.06 0.96 9.79
CA SER A 107 11.19 1.60 10.79
C SER A 107 11.88 1.66 12.16
N CYS A 108 11.48 2.61 13.00
CA CYS A 108 11.84 2.65 14.42
C CYS A 108 11.04 1.63 15.26
N PHE A 109 9.93 1.10 14.75
CA PHE A 109 8.99 0.25 15.49
C PHE A 109 9.31 -1.25 15.29
N THR A 110 10.52 -1.67 15.61
CA THR A 110 11.00 -3.06 15.39
C THR A 110 10.84 -3.98 16.59
N HIS A 111 10.46 -3.46 17.75
CA HIS A 111 10.37 -4.26 18.97
C HIS A 111 8.91 -4.55 19.30
N PRO A 112 8.47 -5.81 19.26
CA PRO A 112 7.11 -6.17 19.63
C PRO A 112 6.88 -5.95 21.13
N ALA A 113 5.67 -5.54 21.48
CA ALA A 113 5.17 -5.62 22.84
C ALA A 113 4.10 -6.71 22.88
N GLU A 114 4.27 -7.71 23.76
CA GLU A 114 3.25 -8.73 23.96
C GLU A 114 2.02 -8.09 24.60
N ALA A 115 0.94 -7.98 23.82
CA ALA A 115 -0.37 -7.75 24.40
C ALA A 115 -0.81 -9.08 25.03
N GLY A 116 -1.08 -9.09 26.33
CA GLY A 116 -1.47 -10.29 27.06
C GLY A 116 -2.66 -10.99 26.40
N ALA A 117 -2.37 -12.00 25.59
CA ALA A 117 -3.33 -12.97 25.14
C ALA A 117 -3.29 -14.12 26.14
N GLU A 118 -4.35 -14.29 26.91
CA GLU A 118 -4.56 -15.56 27.60
C GLU A 118 -4.74 -16.65 26.53
N GLY A 119 -3.75 -17.54 26.43
CA GLY A 119 -3.90 -18.86 25.83
C GLY A 119 -3.24 -19.06 24.46
N GLY A 120 -2.16 -19.83 24.45
CA GLY A 120 -1.69 -20.55 23.26
C GLY A 120 -0.19 -20.46 23.03
N SER A 121 0.61 -21.20 23.80
CA SER A 121 2.02 -21.45 23.52
C SER A 121 2.19 -22.18 22.19
N ALA A 122 2.72 -21.49 21.18
CA ALA A 122 3.45 -22.13 20.10
C ALA A 122 4.91 -21.71 20.27
N GLU A 123 5.79 -22.69 20.49
CA GLU A 123 7.23 -22.44 20.64
C GLU A 123 7.81 -21.87 19.33
N PRO A 124 8.69 -20.86 19.39
CA PRO A 124 9.42 -20.39 18.22
C PRO A 124 10.65 -21.28 17.99
N ASP A 125 10.68 -21.94 16.84
CA ASP A 125 11.89 -22.62 16.35
C ASP A 125 12.94 -21.57 15.96
N GLY A 126 14.14 -21.72 16.51
CA GLY A 126 15.17 -20.70 16.51
C GLY A 126 15.93 -20.65 15.19
N THR A 127 15.83 -19.54 14.47
CA THR A 127 16.96 -18.98 13.72
C THR A 127 16.83 -17.45 13.67
N ALA A 128 17.71 -16.78 14.42
CA ALA A 128 17.84 -15.33 14.44
C ALA A 128 18.45 -14.83 13.12
N GLY A 129 17.60 -14.35 12.22
CA GLY A 129 17.91 -13.33 11.22
C GLY A 129 17.13 -12.08 11.58
N ALA A 130 17.65 -10.89 11.28
CA ALA A 130 16.98 -9.61 11.52
C ALA A 130 15.50 -9.70 11.11
N GLU A 131 14.59 -9.60 12.08
CA GLU A 131 13.16 -9.76 11.84
C GLU A 131 12.71 -8.65 10.88
N GLU A 132 12.52 -9.02 9.61
CA GLU A 132 11.87 -8.18 8.62
C GLU A 132 10.49 -7.81 9.18
N VAL A 133 10.18 -6.51 9.23
CA VAL A 133 8.81 -6.05 9.45
C VAL A 133 7.92 -6.86 8.50
N PRO A 134 6.92 -7.61 8.97
CA PRO A 134 6.18 -8.53 8.12
C PRO A 134 5.58 -7.75 6.95
N ASP A 135 6.12 -7.95 5.75
CA ASP A 135 5.52 -7.37 4.56
C ASP A 135 4.10 -7.95 4.47
N ARG A 136 3.11 -7.09 4.74
CA ARG A 136 1.70 -7.47 4.74
C ARG A 136 1.24 -8.01 3.37
N TYR A 137 2.00 -7.71 2.31
CA TYR A 137 1.78 -8.22 0.96
C TYR A 137 2.61 -9.45 0.61
N ALA A 138 3.50 -9.91 1.50
CA ALA A 138 4.29 -11.12 1.31
C ALA A 138 3.45 -12.36 0.95
N PRO A 139 2.22 -12.57 1.47
CA PRO A 139 1.37 -13.67 1.02
C PRO A 139 1.05 -13.62 -0.49
N LEU A 140 0.86 -12.43 -1.08
CA LEU A 140 0.60 -12.28 -2.52
C LEU A 140 1.85 -12.61 -3.33
N GLY A 141 3.02 -12.11 -2.92
CA GLY A 141 4.30 -12.42 -3.58
C GLY A 141 4.63 -13.91 -3.54
N ARG A 142 4.47 -14.56 -2.37
CA ARG A 142 4.60 -16.02 -2.24
C ARG A 142 3.63 -16.78 -3.15
N LEU A 143 2.41 -16.27 -3.29
CA LEU A 143 1.39 -16.90 -4.12
C LEU A 143 1.73 -16.77 -5.61
N GLU A 144 2.19 -15.61 -6.07
CA GLU A 144 2.69 -15.42 -7.43
C GLU A 144 3.86 -16.37 -7.76
N GLU A 145 4.82 -16.52 -6.84
CA GLU A 145 5.94 -17.44 -7.00
C GLU A 145 5.47 -18.90 -7.12
N ILE A 146 4.57 -19.33 -6.22
CA ILE A 146 4.00 -20.69 -6.25
C ILE A 146 3.25 -20.94 -7.57
N ILE A 147 2.44 -19.98 -8.02
CA ILE A 147 1.68 -20.08 -9.28
C ILE A 147 2.64 -20.14 -10.47
N ALA A 148 3.66 -19.28 -10.51
CA ALA A 148 4.66 -19.26 -11.58
C ALA A 148 5.44 -20.57 -11.66
N ARG A 149 5.87 -21.12 -10.52
CA ARG A 149 6.54 -22.42 -10.41
C ARG A 149 5.63 -23.54 -10.91
N ARG A 150 4.38 -23.61 -10.43
CA ARG A 150 3.42 -24.65 -10.85
C ARG A 150 3.05 -24.53 -12.34
N HIS A 151 3.02 -23.32 -12.88
CA HIS A 151 2.84 -23.09 -14.31
C HIS A 151 4.00 -23.66 -15.15
N ALA A 152 5.25 -23.56 -14.64
CA ALA A 152 6.44 -24.03 -15.35
C ALA A 152 6.68 -25.53 -15.18
N GLU A 153 6.59 -26.04 -13.96
CA GLU A 153 7.00 -27.41 -13.60
C GLU A 153 5.88 -28.43 -13.72
N ARG A 154 4.61 -27.99 -13.73
CA ARG A 154 3.42 -28.86 -13.82
C ARG A 154 3.45 -30.06 -12.86
N PRO A 155 3.64 -29.85 -11.54
CA PRO A 155 3.65 -30.95 -10.58
C PRO A 155 2.31 -31.69 -10.56
N GLU A 156 2.37 -33.02 -10.55
CA GLU A 156 1.20 -33.91 -10.48
C GLU A 156 0.40 -33.70 -9.19
N GLY A 157 -0.92 -33.83 -9.25
CA GLY A 157 -1.82 -33.66 -8.10
C GLY A 157 -2.03 -32.21 -7.65
N SER A 158 -1.34 -31.23 -8.25
CA SER A 158 -1.55 -29.82 -7.92
C SER A 158 -2.82 -29.27 -8.56
N TYR A 159 -3.65 -28.62 -7.75
CA TYR A 159 -4.83 -27.90 -8.25
C TYR A 159 -4.48 -26.83 -9.29
N THR A 160 -3.37 -26.11 -9.10
CA THR A 160 -2.93 -25.08 -10.04
C THR A 160 -2.50 -25.67 -11.38
N THR A 161 -1.81 -26.82 -11.35
CA THR A 161 -1.48 -27.57 -12.57
C THR A 161 -2.74 -27.95 -13.32
N TYR A 162 -3.74 -28.51 -12.62
CA TYR A 162 -5.04 -28.85 -13.20
C TYR A 162 -5.72 -27.66 -13.88
N LEU A 163 -5.71 -26.48 -13.25
CA LEU A 163 -6.29 -25.27 -13.85
C LEU A 163 -5.61 -24.91 -15.18
N PHE A 164 -4.28 -24.90 -15.20
CA PHE A 164 -3.53 -24.57 -16.40
C PHE A 164 -3.58 -25.66 -17.47
N GLU A 165 -3.77 -26.93 -17.11
CA GLU A 165 -3.98 -28.02 -18.08
C GLU A 165 -5.36 -27.96 -18.73
N LYS A 166 -6.39 -27.58 -17.97
CA LYS A 166 -7.73 -27.33 -18.51
C LYS A 166 -7.82 -26.03 -19.30
N GLY A 167 -6.86 -25.13 -19.11
CA GLY A 167 -6.71 -23.91 -19.89
C GLY A 167 -7.67 -22.79 -19.49
N LEU A 168 -7.63 -21.73 -20.30
CA LEU A 168 -8.25 -20.44 -20.01
C LEU A 168 -9.74 -20.53 -19.61
N ASP A 169 -10.55 -21.32 -20.30
CA ASP A 169 -11.99 -21.39 -20.04
C ASP A 169 -12.29 -21.91 -18.62
N LYS A 170 -11.50 -22.88 -18.13
CA LYS A 170 -11.66 -23.39 -16.76
C LYS A 170 -11.26 -22.34 -15.72
N ILE A 171 -10.19 -21.60 -15.99
CA ILE A 171 -9.73 -20.51 -15.12
C ILE A 171 -10.79 -19.40 -15.06
N LEU A 172 -11.32 -18.97 -16.20
CA LEU A 172 -12.37 -17.95 -16.28
C LEU A 172 -13.65 -18.41 -15.57
N LYS A 173 -14.01 -19.69 -15.69
CA LYS A 173 -15.15 -20.25 -14.96
C LYS A 173 -14.97 -20.09 -13.45
N LYS A 174 -13.78 -20.42 -12.92
CA LYS A 174 -13.48 -20.23 -11.49
C LYS A 174 -13.55 -18.76 -11.09
N VAL A 175 -12.94 -17.85 -11.85
CA VAL A 175 -13.04 -16.40 -11.57
C VAL A 175 -14.51 -15.95 -11.49
N GLY A 176 -15.38 -16.43 -12.38
CA GLY A 176 -16.82 -16.12 -12.34
C GLY A 176 -17.57 -16.74 -11.16
N GLU A 177 -17.24 -17.98 -10.79
CA GLU A 177 -17.78 -18.67 -9.60
C GLU A 177 -17.42 -17.87 -8.33
N GLU A 178 -16.13 -17.62 -8.08
CA GLU A 178 -15.67 -16.90 -6.88
C GLU A 178 -16.21 -15.47 -6.80
N THR A 179 -16.32 -14.79 -7.96
CA THR A 179 -16.92 -13.45 -8.00
C THR A 179 -18.38 -13.48 -7.51
N SER A 180 -19.14 -14.49 -7.92
CA SER A 180 -20.54 -14.66 -7.51
C SER A 180 -20.63 -15.01 -6.03
N GLU A 181 -19.73 -15.85 -5.54
CA GLU A 181 -19.64 -16.24 -4.13
C GLU A 181 -19.29 -15.05 -3.23
N VAL A 182 -18.32 -14.20 -3.61
CA VAL A 182 -18.03 -12.93 -2.93
C VAL A 182 -19.28 -12.03 -2.85
N ILE A 183 -20.03 -11.89 -3.94
CA ILE A 183 -21.25 -11.08 -3.98
C ILE A 183 -22.30 -11.61 -3.00
N ILE A 184 -22.48 -12.94 -2.95
CA ILE A 184 -23.43 -13.60 -2.06
C ILE A 184 -22.97 -13.47 -0.61
N ALA A 185 -21.72 -13.80 -0.31
CA ALA A 185 -21.12 -13.74 1.02
C ALA A 185 -21.19 -12.32 1.61
N ALA A 186 -21.02 -11.29 0.78
CA ALA A 186 -21.15 -9.89 1.22
C ALA A 186 -22.58 -9.51 1.69
N LYS A 187 -23.60 -10.28 1.30
CA LYS A 187 -24.99 -10.08 1.77
C LYS A 187 -25.29 -10.83 3.07
N ASN A 188 -24.46 -11.78 3.45
CA ASN A 188 -24.65 -12.59 4.65
C ASN A 188 -24.10 -11.89 5.89
N PRO A 189 -24.64 -12.16 7.10
CA PRO A 189 -24.06 -11.64 8.33
C PRO A 189 -22.67 -12.21 8.63
N GLY A 190 -21.75 -11.36 9.08
CA GLY A 190 -20.37 -11.75 9.40
C GLY A 190 -19.40 -11.60 8.23
N THR A 191 -18.12 -11.92 8.46
CA THR A 191 -17.04 -11.70 7.47
C THR A 191 -16.23 -12.95 7.15
N ALA A 192 -16.57 -14.10 7.73
CA ALA A 192 -15.81 -15.33 7.57
C ALA A 192 -15.88 -15.86 6.14
N GLU A 193 -17.10 -16.03 5.61
CA GLU A 193 -17.34 -16.46 4.22
C GLU A 193 -16.76 -15.45 3.24
N LEU A 194 -17.08 -14.15 3.41
CA LEU A 194 -16.55 -13.09 2.55
C LEU A 194 -15.02 -13.09 2.49
N ARG A 195 -14.33 -13.33 3.61
CA ARG A 195 -12.88 -13.44 3.66
C ARG A 195 -12.36 -14.62 2.85
N SER A 196 -13.01 -15.78 2.95
CA SER A 196 -12.64 -16.99 2.20
C SER A 196 -12.80 -16.77 0.70
N GLU A 197 -14.01 -16.39 0.27
CA GLU A 197 -14.32 -16.20 -1.16
C GLU A 197 -13.48 -15.08 -1.79
N THR A 198 -13.15 -14.03 -1.02
CA THR A 198 -12.26 -12.97 -1.51
C THR A 198 -10.83 -13.49 -1.71
N ALA A 199 -10.35 -14.37 -0.82
CA ALA A 199 -9.03 -14.98 -0.98
C ALA A 199 -8.99 -15.90 -2.21
N ASP A 200 -10.04 -16.68 -2.44
CA ASP A 200 -10.16 -17.56 -3.61
C ASP A 200 -10.26 -16.75 -4.91
N LEU A 201 -11.03 -15.65 -4.91
CA LEU A 201 -11.08 -14.72 -6.04
C LEU A 201 -9.69 -14.12 -6.35
N LEU A 202 -8.95 -13.65 -5.34
CA LEU A 202 -7.60 -13.13 -5.53
C LEU A 202 -6.66 -14.20 -6.11
N TYR A 203 -6.73 -15.42 -5.58
CA TYR A 203 -5.96 -16.56 -6.09
C TYR A 203 -6.25 -16.83 -7.56
N HIS A 204 -7.52 -16.94 -7.94
CA HIS A 204 -7.92 -17.24 -9.31
C HIS A 204 -7.62 -16.09 -10.29
N LEU A 205 -7.65 -14.84 -9.83
CA LEU A 205 -7.17 -13.70 -10.61
C LEU A 205 -5.66 -13.77 -10.88
N LEU A 206 -4.84 -14.13 -9.89
CA LEU A 206 -3.39 -14.30 -10.10
C LEU A 206 -3.07 -15.47 -11.05
N VAL A 207 -3.83 -16.57 -10.98
CA VAL A 207 -3.72 -17.68 -11.94
C VAL A 207 -4.08 -17.20 -13.36
N LEU A 208 -5.18 -16.46 -13.51
CA LEU A 208 -5.58 -15.87 -14.79
C LEU A 208 -4.50 -14.93 -15.33
N MET A 209 -3.96 -14.06 -14.48
CA MET A 209 -2.89 -13.13 -14.84
C MET A 209 -1.66 -13.88 -15.37
N ARG A 210 -1.24 -14.95 -14.68
CA ARG A 210 -0.13 -15.81 -15.13
C ARG A 210 -0.40 -16.46 -16.49
N GLU A 211 -1.59 -17.03 -16.68
CA GLU A 211 -2.02 -17.63 -17.96
C GLU A 211 -2.03 -16.63 -19.12
N ARG A 212 -2.29 -15.35 -18.82
CA ARG A 212 -2.33 -14.26 -19.81
C ARG A 212 -1.03 -13.48 -19.96
N GLY A 213 0.00 -13.80 -19.17
CA GLY A 213 1.27 -13.08 -19.17
C GLY A 213 1.16 -11.63 -18.65
N LEU A 214 0.20 -11.35 -17.77
CA LEU A 214 0.01 -10.05 -17.11
C LEU A 214 0.61 -10.12 -15.70
N SER A 215 1.44 -9.16 -15.29
CA SER A 215 1.99 -9.13 -13.94
C SER A 215 1.11 -8.36 -12.96
N LEU A 216 1.25 -8.63 -11.66
CA LEU A 216 0.61 -7.83 -10.61
C LEU A 216 1.10 -6.38 -10.61
N ASP A 217 2.39 -6.17 -10.88
CA ASP A 217 2.98 -4.82 -10.99
C ASP A 217 2.29 -3.97 -12.08
N GLU A 218 1.95 -4.57 -13.22
CA GLU A 218 1.22 -3.88 -14.29
C GLU A 218 -0.20 -3.47 -13.84
N VAL A 219 -0.88 -4.33 -13.08
CA VAL A 219 -2.20 -4.02 -12.51
C VAL A 219 -2.11 -2.92 -11.45
N LEU A 220 -1.13 -2.99 -10.56
CA LEU A 220 -0.87 -1.97 -9.54
C LEU A 220 -0.53 -0.62 -10.19
N GLY A 221 0.32 -0.60 -11.22
CA GLY A 221 0.64 0.61 -11.98
C GLY A 221 -0.60 1.23 -12.64
N GLU A 222 -1.52 0.42 -13.15
CA GLU A 222 -2.80 0.90 -13.68
C GLU A 222 -3.70 1.49 -12.58
N LEU A 223 -3.72 0.90 -11.38
CA LEU A 223 -4.43 1.46 -10.22
C LEU A 223 -3.84 2.81 -9.80
N ASP A 224 -2.51 2.92 -9.71
CA ASP A 224 -1.84 4.18 -9.39
C ASP A 224 -2.14 5.25 -10.44
N ARG A 225 -2.11 4.89 -11.73
CA ARG A 225 -2.48 5.78 -12.83
C ARG A 225 -3.91 6.29 -12.72
N ARG A 226 -4.84 5.49 -12.18
CA ARG A 226 -6.25 5.87 -11.97
C ARG A 226 -6.50 6.74 -10.72
N HIS A 227 -5.56 6.78 -9.78
CA HIS A 227 -5.71 7.52 -8.53
C HIS A 227 -4.68 8.67 -8.39
N GLY A 228 -3.79 8.84 -9.37
CA GLY A 228 -2.90 9.99 -9.47
C GLY A 228 -3.64 11.30 -9.79
N PRO A 229 -3.00 12.47 -9.56
CA PRO A 229 -3.63 13.79 -9.64
C PRO A 229 -4.21 14.18 -11.01
N ALA A 230 -3.90 13.44 -12.08
CA ALA A 230 -4.49 13.63 -13.42
C ALA A 230 -5.77 12.81 -13.67
N ALA A 231 -6.23 12.02 -12.70
CA ALA A 231 -7.35 11.09 -12.87
C ALA A 231 -8.71 11.62 -12.37
N SER A 232 -8.72 12.70 -11.57
CA SER A 232 -9.96 13.34 -11.09
C SER A 232 -10.83 13.96 -12.19
N ASP A 233 -10.30 14.06 -13.41
CA ASP A 233 -10.96 14.72 -14.56
C ASP A 233 -11.44 13.72 -15.63
N ARG A 234 -11.38 12.40 -15.38
CA ARG A 234 -11.88 11.39 -16.33
C ARG A 234 -13.26 10.84 -15.94
N PRO A 235 -14.19 10.72 -16.91
CA PRO A 235 -15.49 10.09 -16.67
C PRO A 235 -15.32 8.62 -16.25
N ARG A 236 -16.22 8.15 -15.38
CA ARG A 236 -16.16 6.78 -14.82
C ARG A 236 -16.32 5.76 -15.97
N PRO A 237 -15.84 4.51 -15.81
CA PRO A 237 -16.07 3.47 -16.81
C PRO A 237 -17.54 3.26 -17.19
N SER A 238 -18.46 3.50 -16.25
CA SER A 238 -19.93 3.51 -16.46
C SER A 238 -20.41 4.61 -17.41
N ASP A 239 -19.62 5.66 -17.58
CA ASP A 239 -20.00 6.89 -18.31
C ASP A 239 -19.40 6.90 -19.72
N ARG A 240 -18.70 5.83 -20.12
CA ARG A 240 -18.18 5.70 -21.48
C ARG A 240 -19.30 5.24 -22.42
N PRO A 241 -19.54 5.93 -23.55
CA PRO A 241 -20.50 5.46 -24.54
C PRO A 241 -20.07 4.06 -25.01
N GLY A 242 -21.02 3.11 -24.95
CA GLY A 242 -20.76 1.71 -25.27
C GLY A 242 -20.05 1.57 -26.61
N LYS A 243 -18.87 0.92 -26.60
CA LYS A 243 -18.18 0.55 -27.84
C LYS A 243 -19.15 -0.31 -28.65
N LYS A 244 -19.65 0.20 -29.78
CA LYS A 244 -20.38 -0.60 -30.76
C LYS A 244 -19.51 -1.80 -31.09
N ARG A 245 -20.02 -3.01 -30.86
CA ARG A 245 -19.42 -4.25 -31.36
C ARG A 245 -19.28 -4.11 -32.87
N THR A 246 -18.06 -4.05 -33.37
CA THR A 246 -17.79 -4.29 -34.79
C THR A 246 -18.05 -5.77 -35.04
N GLU A 247 -19.18 -6.08 -35.69
CA GLU A 247 -19.45 -7.39 -36.25
C GLU A 247 -18.37 -7.71 -37.30
N GLN A 248 -17.59 -8.75 -37.03
CA GLN A 248 -16.76 -9.37 -38.06
C GLN A 248 -17.69 -10.19 -38.96
N LYS A 249 -17.86 -9.76 -40.20
CA LYS A 249 -18.53 -10.56 -41.24
C LYS A 249 -17.66 -11.77 -41.57
N THR A 250 -18.19 -12.96 -41.33
CA THR A 250 -17.66 -14.23 -41.85
C THR A 250 -17.71 -14.21 -43.38
N PRO A 251 -16.65 -14.59 -44.11
CA PRO A 251 -16.72 -14.71 -45.55
C PRO A 251 -17.47 -15.99 -45.92
N GLU A 252 -18.48 -15.87 -46.79
CA GLU A 252 -19.18 -17.02 -47.38
C GLU A 252 -18.21 -17.84 -48.23
N SER A 253 -18.22 -19.15 -48.01
CA SER A 253 -17.54 -20.15 -48.82
C SER A 253 -18.15 -20.22 -50.22
N ARG A 254 -17.31 -20.13 -51.25
CA ARG A 254 -17.58 -20.67 -52.59
C ARG A 254 -16.60 -21.79 -52.88
#